data_AF-A0A959VDC6-F1
#
_entry.id   AF-A0A959VDC6-F1
#
_cell.length_a   1.000
_cell.length_b   1.000
_cell.length_c   1.000
_cell.angle_alpha   90.00
_cell.angle_beta   90.00
_cell.angle_gamma   90.00
#
_symmetry.space_group_name_H-M   'P 1'
#
loop_
_entity.id
_entity.type
_entity.pdbx_description
1 polymer ?
#
loop_
_entity_poly.entity_id
_entity_poly.type
_entity_poly.pdbx_seq_one_letter_code
_entity_poly.pdbx_strand_id
1 'polypeptide(L)'
;MTNILDRKHIDFLKEVSIFSKLSDDEIKSIAPLLFIKEIEEGQNVFARFENEQVLYIVRYGKLVLETSLDSESILKKGDVFGEIAVINNHYRTGTIKATEPTLLFGLHGNDLFQKIQAETAIKVVVEMAKLISSYLTTAQNTSTATLIENGESEFVEFKSTLRYNLHTNKFDKNIEHAALKTIAAFLNSAGGTLLVGVDDHKNLLGLEKDNFKDDDHMLLHFTKMIQERIGIKQTQYVRAIIETKESLKILRIDVRPSTSPAYLEHNGEEYLYVRTGPATTRMNVSEVYTYIKSRFFSKG
;
A
#
# COMPACT_ATOMS: atom_id res chain seq x y z
N MET A 1 -31.01 -19.27 -17.72
CA MET A 1 -29.70 -19.52 -17.09
C MET A 1 -28.63 -19.24 -18.14
N THR A 2 -27.85 -18.19 -17.95
CA THR A 2 -26.75 -17.83 -18.83
C THR A 2 -25.65 -18.89 -18.69
N ASN A 3 -25.26 -19.54 -19.79
CA ASN A 3 -24.27 -20.61 -19.76
C ASN A 3 -22.87 -20.01 -19.94
N ILE A 4 -21.97 -20.17 -18.96
CA ILE A 4 -20.59 -19.65 -19.03
C ILE A 4 -19.80 -20.29 -20.20
N LEU A 5 -20.24 -21.44 -20.71
CA LEU A 5 -19.66 -22.10 -21.89
C LEU A 5 -20.02 -21.44 -23.23
N ASP A 6 -20.86 -20.39 -23.24
CA ASP A 6 -21.05 -19.58 -24.45
C ASP A 6 -19.69 -19.02 -24.90
N ARG A 7 -19.42 -19.12 -26.20
CA ARG A 7 -18.24 -18.57 -26.86
C ARG A 7 -17.95 -17.14 -26.44
N LYS A 8 -18.98 -16.29 -26.28
CA LYS A 8 -18.80 -14.89 -25.83
C LYS A 8 -18.24 -14.77 -24.42
N HIS A 9 -18.50 -15.73 -23.54
CA HIS A 9 -17.97 -15.76 -22.18
C HIS A 9 -16.57 -16.34 -22.16
N ILE A 10 -16.31 -17.42 -22.92
CA ILE A 10 -14.96 -17.97 -23.10
C ILE A 10 -13.99 -16.94 -23.67
N ASP A 11 -14.40 -16.21 -24.71
CA ASP A 11 -13.57 -15.17 -25.32
C ASP A 11 -13.30 -14.03 -24.34
N PHE A 12 -14.27 -13.65 -23.51
CA PHE A 12 -14.06 -12.68 -22.44
C PHE A 12 -13.07 -13.18 -21.37
N LEU A 13 -13.13 -14.46 -20.97
CA LEU A 13 -12.21 -15.01 -19.97
C LEU A 13 -10.74 -14.88 -20.40
N LYS A 14 -10.45 -14.92 -21.70
CA LYS A 14 -9.10 -14.69 -22.24
C LYS A 14 -8.59 -13.26 -22.01
N GLU A 15 -9.49 -12.29 -21.89
CA GLU A 15 -9.17 -10.88 -21.63
C GLU A 15 -8.87 -10.61 -20.14
N VAL A 16 -9.30 -11.50 -19.24
CA VAL A 16 -9.14 -11.34 -17.80
C VAL A 16 -7.67 -11.56 -17.42
N SER A 17 -7.11 -10.63 -16.64
CA SER A 17 -5.68 -10.61 -16.27
C SER A 17 -5.20 -11.94 -15.72
N ILE A 18 -5.96 -12.54 -14.78
CA ILE A 18 -5.59 -13.80 -14.12
C ILE A 18 -5.61 -15.04 -15.05
N PHE A 19 -6.23 -14.93 -16.23
CA PHE A 19 -6.33 -16.00 -17.23
C PHE A 19 -5.57 -15.69 -18.52
N SER A 20 -4.95 -14.51 -18.63
CA SER A 20 -4.29 -14.02 -19.85
C SER A 20 -3.12 -14.88 -20.34
N LYS A 21 -2.60 -15.79 -19.52
CA LYS A 21 -1.51 -16.73 -19.84
C LYS A 21 -1.99 -18.17 -20.09
N LEU A 22 -3.29 -18.40 -20.02
CA LEU A 22 -3.88 -19.72 -20.24
C LEU A 22 -4.15 -19.94 -21.72
N SER A 23 -3.95 -21.16 -22.16
CA SER A 23 -4.40 -21.63 -23.48
C SER A 23 -5.92 -21.77 -23.53
N ASP A 24 -6.46 -21.89 -24.75
CA ASP A 24 -7.89 -22.11 -24.98
C ASP A 24 -8.44 -23.35 -24.26
N ASP A 25 -7.67 -24.43 -24.24
CA ASP A 25 -8.11 -25.68 -23.59
C ASP A 25 -8.05 -25.59 -22.07
N GLU A 26 -7.08 -24.85 -21.53
CA GLU A 26 -7.04 -24.53 -20.10
C GLU A 26 -8.26 -23.68 -19.70
N ILE A 27 -8.61 -22.65 -20.46
CA ILE A 27 -9.81 -21.83 -20.18
C ILE A 27 -11.09 -22.67 -20.27
N LYS A 28 -11.21 -23.54 -21.27
CA LYS A 28 -12.35 -24.47 -21.37
C LYS A 28 -12.43 -25.45 -20.20
N SER A 29 -11.31 -25.78 -19.56
CA SER A 29 -11.29 -26.62 -18.35
C SER A 29 -11.74 -25.87 -17.10
N ILE A 30 -11.51 -24.55 -17.04
CA ILE A 30 -11.89 -23.68 -15.91
C ILE A 30 -13.35 -23.24 -16.02
N ALA A 31 -13.82 -22.89 -17.21
CA ALA A 31 -15.15 -22.32 -17.42
C ALA A 31 -16.32 -23.12 -16.77
N PRO A 32 -16.34 -24.47 -16.77
CA PRO A 32 -17.36 -25.24 -16.07
C PRO A 32 -17.34 -25.12 -14.54
N LEU A 33 -16.22 -24.70 -13.95
CA LEU A 33 -16.06 -24.51 -12.50
C LEU A 33 -16.51 -23.11 -12.04
N LEU A 34 -16.76 -22.21 -12.99
CA LEU A 34 -17.27 -20.88 -12.69
C LEU A 34 -18.78 -20.94 -12.44
N PHE A 35 -19.27 -20.09 -11.54
CA PHE A 35 -20.69 -19.86 -11.34
C PHE A 35 -21.06 -18.41 -11.62
N ILE A 36 -22.31 -18.16 -11.97
CA ILE A 36 -22.82 -16.79 -12.20
C ILE A 36 -23.47 -16.30 -10.92
N LYS A 37 -23.14 -15.06 -10.53
CA LYS A 37 -23.79 -14.34 -9.44
C LYS A 37 -24.28 -12.99 -9.96
N GLU A 38 -25.60 -12.81 -9.97
CA GLU A 38 -26.25 -11.55 -10.32
C GLU A 38 -26.51 -10.77 -9.03
N ILE A 39 -26.24 -9.45 -9.06
CA ILE A 39 -26.32 -8.57 -7.90
C ILE A 39 -27.04 -7.28 -8.32
N GLU A 40 -28.05 -6.90 -7.55
CA GLU A 40 -28.80 -5.67 -7.80
C GLU A 40 -28.04 -4.44 -7.29
N GLU A 41 -28.41 -3.26 -7.81
CA GLU A 41 -27.87 -2.00 -7.32
C GLU A 41 -28.09 -1.85 -5.81
N GLY A 42 -27.04 -1.40 -5.11
CA GLY A 42 -27.06 -1.17 -3.67
C GLY A 42 -26.82 -2.43 -2.81
N GLN A 43 -26.78 -3.62 -3.40
CA GLN A 43 -26.51 -4.86 -2.67
C GLN A 43 -25.01 -5.11 -2.49
N ASN A 44 -24.65 -5.73 -1.37
CA ASN A 44 -23.29 -6.20 -1.11
C ASN A 44 -23.05 -7.53 -1.83
N VAL A 45 -21.90 -7.66 -2.47
CA VAL A 45 -21.41 -8.97 -2.95
C VAL A 45 -20.96 -9.81 -1.75
N PHE A 46 -20.23 -9.17 -0.85
CA PHE A 46 -19.82 -9.65 0.48
C PHE A 46 -19.44 -8.44 1.36
N ALA A 47 -19.56 -8.59 2.68
CA ALA A 47 -19.04 -7.64 3.65
C ALA A 47 -17.65 -8.04 4.18
N ARG A 48 -16.92 -7.06 4.73
CA ARG A 48 -15.66 -7.28 5.44
C ARG A 48 -15.85 -8.30 6.57
N PHE A 49 -14.83 -9.12 6.81
CA PHE A 49 -14.79 -10.21 7.78
C PHE A 49 -15.68 -11.43 7.48
N GLU A 50 -16.43 -11.42 6.38
CA GLU A 50 -17.13 -12.63 5.93
C GLU A 50 -16.12 -13.74 5.57
N ASN A 51 -16.49 -14.97 5.87
CA ASN A 51 -15.66 -16.14 5.61
C ASN A 51 -16.14 -16.87 4.36
N GLU A 52 -15.95 -16.24 3.21
CA GLU A 52 -16.23 -16.83 1.90
C GLU A 52 -14.94 -16.89 1.08
N GLN A 53 -14.60 -18.09 0.61
CA GLN A 53 -13.39 -18.38 -0.16
C GLN A 53 -13.69 -18.40 -1.66
N VAL A 54 -14.17 -17.28 -2.20
CA VAL A 54 -14.52 -17.12 -3.62
C VAL A 54 -13.81 -15.91 -4.20
N LEU A 55 -13.16 -16.06 -5.35
CA LEU A 55 -12.74 -14.94 -6.18
C LEU A 55 -13.83 -14.63 -7.21
N TYR A 56 -13.99 -13.36 -7.55
CA TYR A 56 -14.99 -12.89 -8.49
C TYR A 56 -14.35 -12.11 -9.63
N ILE A 57 -15.00 -12.16 -10.79
CA ILE A 57 -14.62 -11.45 -12.01
C ILE A 57 -15.84 -10.63 -12.46
N VAL A 58 -15.65 -9.33 -12.69
CA VAL A 58 -16.74 -8.45 -13.15
C VAL A 58 -16.99 -8.69 -14.63
N ARG A 59 -18.15 -9.29 -14.97
CA ARG A 59 -18.53 -9.50 -16.37
C ARG A 59 -19.30 -8.31 -16.94
N TYR A 60 -20.18 -7.72 -16.14
CA TYR A 60 -20.98 -6.53 -16.43
C TYR A 60 -21.28 -5.79 -15.12
N GLY A 61 -21.51 -4.49 -15.20
CA GLY A 61 -21.83 -3.65 -14.04
C GLY A 61 -20.63 -2.90 -13.47
N LYS A 62 -20.86 -2.27 -12.33
CA LYS A 62 -19.90 -1.43 -11.60
C LYS A 62 -20.07 -1.65 -10.11
N LEU A 63 -18.95 -1.81 -9.42
CA LEU A 63 -18.91 -2.00 -7.98
C LEU A 63 -17.97 -0.99 -7.33
N VAL A 64 -18.13 -0.80 -6.03
CA VAL A 64 -17.23 -0.03 -5.18
C VAL A 64 -16.68 -0.96 -4.10
N LEU A 65 -15.37 -0.89 -3.91
CA LEU A 65 -14.65 -1.47 -2.79
C LEU A 65 -14.49 -0.43 -1.68
N GLU A 66 -15.08 -0.74 -0.54
CA GLU A 66 -14.95 0.01 0.70
C GLU A 66 -13.94 -0.71 1.60
N THR A 67 -12.84 -0.03 1.93
CA THR A 67 -11.83 -0.52 2.89
C THR A 67 -11.78 0.39 4.11
N SER A 68 -11.07 -0.01 5.16
CA SER A 68 -10.89 0.84 6.36
C SER A 68 -10.06 2.12 6.13
N LEU A 69 -9.56 2.36 4.92
CA LEU A 69 -8.70 3.49 4.58
C LEU A 69 -9.45 4.65 3.89
N ASP A 70 -10.79 4.71 3.99
CA ASP A 70 -11.68 5.74 3.39
C ASP A 70 -11.53 5.96 1.87
N SER A 71 -10.75 5.13 1.18
CA SER A 71 -10.61 5.17 -0.27
C SER A 71 -11.60 4.21 -0.93
N GLU A 72 -12.58 4.75 -1.66
CA GLU A 72 -13.44 3.99 -2.55
C GLU A 72 -12.69 3.63 -3.83
N SER A 73 -12.54 2.34 -4.12
CA SER A 73 -12.00 1.88 -5.41
C SER A 73 -13.12 1.36 -6.29
N ILE A 74 -13.23 1.91 -7.51
CA ILE A 74 -14.22 1.47 -8.50
C ILE A 74 -13.71 0.23 -9.22
N LEU A 75 -14.52 -0.83 -9.22
CA LEU A 75 -14.31 -2.05 -10.00
C LEU A 75 -15.24 -2.05 -11.21
N LYS A 76 -14.69 -2.46 -12.36
CA LYS A 76 -15.32 -2.42 -13.69
C LYS A 76 -15.05 -3.72 -14.44
N LYS A 77 -15.71 -3.89 -15.60
CA LYS A 77 -15.60 -5.10 -16.43
C LYS A 77 -14.15 -5.56 -16.61
N GLY A 78 -13.89 -6.82 -16.30
CA GLY A 78 -12.58 -7.46 -16.38
C GLY A 78 -11.79 -7.46 -15.07
N ASP A 79 -12.17 -6.62 -14.10
CA ASP A 79 -11.52 -6.60 -12.80
C ASP A 79 -11.81 -7.87 -12.00
N VAL A 80 -10.82 -8.28 -11.22
CA VAL A 80 -10.85 -9.45 -10.34
C VAL A 80 -10.77 -8.95 -8.90
N PHE A 81 -11.55 -9.55 -8.02
CA PHE A 81 -11.56 -9.23 -6.59
C PHE A 81 -11.87 -10.44 -5.71
N GLY A 82 -11.53 -10.36 -4.43
CA GLY A 82 -11.74 -11.44 -3.45
C GLY A 82 -10.67 -12.54 -3.49
N GLU A 83 -9.63 -12.36 -4.30
CA GLU A 83 -8.47 -13.23 -4.47
C GLU A 83 -7.63 -13.35 -3.19
N ILE A 84 -7.50 -12.27 -2.41
CA ILE A 84 -6.75 -12.30 -1.13
C ILE A 84 -7.33 -13.34 -0.15
N ALA A 85 -8.66 -13.42 -0.06
CA ALA A 85 -9.32 -14.41 0.80
C ALA A 85 -8.92 -15.82 0.36
N VAL A 86 -9.04 -16.11 -0.93
CA VAL A 86 -8.69 -17.41 -1.53
C VAL A 86 -7.23 -17.79 -1.31
N ILE A 87 -6.28 -16.86 -1.47
CA ILE A 87 -4.84 -17.15 -1.33
C ILE A 87 -4.45 -17.37 0.14
N ASN A 88 -4.91 -16.51 1.04
CA ASN A 88 -4.51 -16.56 2.45
C ASN A 88 -5.42 -17.45 3.31
N ASN A 89 -6.46 -18.05 2.72
CA ASN A 89 -7.51 -18.78 3.41
C ASN A 89 -8.06 -17.99 4.61
N HIS A 90 -8.36 -16.72 4.37
CA HIS A 90 -8.72 -15.75 5.41
C HIS A 90 -10.02 -15.04 5.08
N TYR A 91 -10.51 -14.22 6.01
CA TYR A 91 -11.74 -13.45 5.83
C TYR A 91 -11.60 -12.31 4.81
N ARG A 92 -12.73 -11.78 4.34
CA ARG A 92 -12.78 -10.62 3.43
C ARG A 92 -12.13 -9.38 4.06
N THR A 93 -11.19 -8.75 3.36
CA THR A 93 -10.44 -7.58 3.86
C THR A 93 -11.17 -6.24 3.68
N GLY A 94 -12.22 -6.20 2.85
CA GLY A 94 -13.09 -5.04 2.62
C GLY A 94 -14.52 -5.45 2.26
N THR A 95 -15.39 -4.46 2.08
CA THR A 95 -16.78 -4.64 1.64
C THR A 95 -16.89 -4.29 0.18
N ILE A 96 -17.61 -5.10 -0.60
CA ILE A 96 -17.87 -4.84 -2.02
C ILE A 96 -19.37 -4.61 -2.20
N LYS A 97 -19.73 -3.49 -2.81
CA LYS A 97 -21.12 -3.10 -3.07
C LYS A 97 -21.34 -2.77 -4.54
N ALA A 98 -22.46 -3.22 -5.10
CA ALA A 98 -22.85 -2.88 -6.47
C ALA A 98 -23.44 -1.47 -6.53
N THR A 99 -23.01 -0.67 -7.51
CA THR A 99 -23.57 0.67 -7.79
C THR A 99 -24.50 0.69 -9.00
N GLU A 100 -24.67 -0.45 -9.66
CA GLU A 100 -25.62 -0.70 -10.74
C GLU A 100 -25.84 -2.23 -10.86
N PRO A 101 -26.88 -2.71 -11.58
CA PRO A 101 -27.06 -4.14 -11.81
C PRO A 101 -25.80 -4.79 -12.38
N THR A 102 -25.29 -5.79 -11.66
CA THR A 102 -23.96 -6.37 -11.88
C THR A 102 -24.04 -7.88 -12.08
N LEU A 103 -23.26 -8.40 -13.02
CA LEU A 103 -23.09 -9.83 -13.24
C LEU A 103 -21.63 -10.22 -13.01
N LEU A 104 -21.43 -11.19 -12.13
CA LEU A 104 -20.13 -11.72 -11.74
C LEU A 104 -19.95 -13.16 -12.18
N PHE A 105 -18.70 -13.52 -12.48
CA PHE A 105 -18.27 -14.92 -12.45
C PHE A 105 -17.52 -15.19 -11.16
N GLY A 106 -17.95 -16.21 -10.41
CA GLY A 106 -17.30 -16.66 -9.19
C GLY A 106 -16.53 -17.96 -9.41
N LEU A 107 -15.37 -18.09 -8.76
CA LEU A 107 -14.61 -19.34 -8.65
C LEU A 107 -14.31 -19.62 -7.19
N HIS A 108 -14.71 -20.79 -6.70
CA HIS A 108 -14.36 -21.22 -5.35
C HIS A 108 -12.86 -21.55 -5.26
N GLY A 109 -12.21 -21.10 -4.19
CA GLY A 109 -10.80 -21.41 -3.94
C GLY A 109 -10.54 -22.92 -3.91
N ASN A 110 -11.47 -23.70 -3.33
CA ASN A 110 -11.35 -25.15 -3.32
C ASN A 110 -11.31 -25.75 -4.74
N ASP A 111 -12.11 -25.21 -5.66
CA ASP A 111 -12.11 -25.68 -7.05
C ASP A 111 -10.81 -25.28 -7.76
N LEU A 112 -10.28 -24.08 -7.48
CA LEU A 112 -8.99 -23.63 -8.00
C LEU A 112 -7.83 -24.56 -7.57
N PHE A 113 -7.79 -24.96 -6.30
CA PHE A 113 -6.67 -25.74 -5.77
C PHE A 113 -6.85 -27.25 -5.89
N GLN A 114 -8.08 -27.76 -6.04
CA GLN A 114 -8.34 -29.21 -6.08
C GLN A 114 -8.87 -29.75 -7.42
N LYS A 115 -9.61 -28.94 -8.20
CA LYS A 115 -10.25 -29.41 -9.44
C LYS A 115 -9.53 -28.96 -10.71
N ILE A 116 -8.80 -27.85 -10.67
CA ILE A 116 -7.96 -27.38 -11.78
C ILE A 116 -6.63 -28.14 -11.75
N GLN A 117 -6.12 -28.50 -12.94
CA GLN A 117 -4.79 -29.13 -13.06
C GLN A 117 -3.71 -28.21 -12.48
N ALA A 118 -2.74 -28.79 -11.75
CA ALA A 118 -1.73 -28.02 -11.02
C ALA A 118 -0.95 -27.02 -11.88
N GLU A 119 -0.62 -27.37 -13.13
CA GLU A 119 0.07 -26.47 -14.06
C GLU A 119 -0.79 -25.27 -14.48
N THR A 120 -2.09 -25.47 -14.65
CA THR A 120 -3.03 -24.39 -14.95
C THR A 120 -3.27 -23.53 -13.71
N ALA A 121 -3.46 -24.17 -12.55
CA ALA A 121 -3.68 -23.48 -11.28
C ALA A 121 -2.49 -22.58 -10.91
N ILE A 122 -1.24 -23.05 -11.09
CA ILE A 122 -0.05 -22.23 -10.78
C ILE A 122 0.04 -20.99 -11.67
N LYS A 123 -0.36 -21.06 -12.95
CA LYS A 123 -0.41 -19.88 -13.83
C LYS A 123 -1.40 -18.85 -13.31
N VAL A 124 -2.60 -19.29 -12.89
CA VAL A 124 -3.62 -18.41 -12.30
C VAL A 124 -3.11 -17.78 -11.00
N VAL A 125 -2.52 -18.57 -10.10
CA VAL A 125 -1.97 -18.09 -8.82
C VAL A 125 -0.84 -17.08 -9.03
N VAL A 126 0.03 -17.28 -10.02
CA VAL A 126 1.10 -16.32 -10.35
C VAL A 126 0.52 -14.99 -10.83
N GLU A 127 -0.51 -14.99 -11.67
CA GLU A 127 -1.16 -13.75 -12.10
C GLU A 127 -1.95 -13.08 -10.97
N MET A 128 -2.59 -13.86 -10.08
CA MET A 128 -3.18 -13.34 -8.83
C MET A 128 -2.13 -12.68 -7.94
N ALA A 129 -0.95 -13.29 -7.78
CA ALA A 129 0.14 -12.73 -6.98
C ALA A 129 0.64 -11.40 -7.57
N LYS A 130 0.70 -11.27 -8.90
CA LYS A 130 1.02 -10.01 -9.58
C LYS A 130 -0.07 -8.95 -9.36
N LEU A 131 -1.34 -9.33 -9.39
CA LEU A 131 -2.47 -8.45 -9.09
C LEU A 131 -2.42 -7.97 -7.63
N ILE A 132 -2.20 -8.85 -6.67
CA ILE A 132 -2.02 -8.47 -5.25
C ILE A 132 -0.80 -7.55 -5.10
N SER A 133 0.30 -7.87 -5.77
CA SER A 133 1.49 -7.03 -5.79
C SER A 133 1.20 -5.67 -6.40
N SER A 134 0.31 -5.57 -7.40
CA SER A 134 -0.08 -4.29 -8.00
C SER A 134 -0.93 -3.45 -7.04
N TYR A 135 -1.71 -4.05 -6.16
CA TYR A 135 -2.37 -3.32 -5.08
C TYR A 135 -1.36 -2.76 -4.08
N LEU A 136 -0.33 -3.53 -3.74
CA LEU A 136 0.76 -3.07 -2.88
C LEU A 136 1.61 -1.98 -3.57
N THR A 137 1.86 -2.10 -4.87
CA THR A 137 2.53 -1.03 -5.61
C THR A 137 1.62 0.16 -5.83
N THR A 138 0.29 0.02 -5.84
CA THR A 138 -0.67 1.13 -5.85
C THR A 138 -0.76 1.81 -4.48
N ALA A 139 -0.63 1.06 -3.38
CA ALA A 139 -0.41 1.60 -2.04
C ALA A 139 0.97 2.29 -1.93
N GLN A 140 2.00 1.81 -2.64
CA GLN A 140 3.29 2.49 -2.79
C GLN A 140 3.30 3.60 -3.87
N ASN A 141 2.32 3.62 -4.77
CA ASN A 141 2.07 4.63 -5.81
C ASN A 141 0.80 5.45 -5.48
N THR A 142 0.47 5.57 -4.20
CA THR A 142 -0.50 6.59 -3.79
C THR A 142 0.11 7.92 -4.19
N SER A 143 -0.53 8.64 -5.10
CA SER A 143 0.01 9.92 -5.57
C SER A 143 0.21 10.83 -4.35
N THR A 144 1.22 11.71 -4.39
CA THR A 144 1.39 12.70 -3.33
C THR A 144 0.11 13.52 -3.12
N ALA A 145 -0.71 13.71 -4.18
CA ALA A 145 -2.01 14.34 -4.04
C ALA A 145 -2.99 13.54 -3.16
N THR A 146 -3.10 12.23 -3.37
CA THR A 146 -3.97 11.35 -2.58
C THR A 146 -3.49 11.22 -1.13
N LEU A 147 -2.16 11.16 -0.91
CA LEU A 147 -1.61 11.16 0.45
C LEU A 147 -1.97 12.42 1.22
N ILE A 148 -1.86 13.59 0.56
CA ILE A 148 -2.24 14.88 1.15
C ILE A 148 -3.74 14.94 1.43
N GLU A 149 -4.57 14.48 0.49
CA GLU A 149 -6.02 14.45 0.62
C GLU A 149 -6.47 13.58 1.81
N ASN A 150 -5.89 12.40 1.99
CA ASN A 150 -6.21 11.51 3.10
C ASN A 150 -5.69 12.04 4.45
N GLY A 151 -4.57 12.77 4.45
CA GLY A 151 -4.00 13.37 5.66
C GLY A 151 -3.04 12.46 6.41
N GLU A 152 -2.60 12.93 7.59
CA GLU A 152 -1.70 12.17 8.46
C GLU A 152 -2.38 10.90 9.01
N SER A 153 -1.59 9.84 9.15
CA SER A 153 -2.03 8.54 9.64
C SER A 153 -0.88 7.78 10.31
N GLU A 154 -1.10 6.54 10.71
CA GLU A 154 0.00 5.71 11.22
C GLU A 154 1.14 5.50 10.19
N PHE A 155 0.84 5.64 8.89
CA PHE A 155 1.76 5.44 7.77
C PHE A 155 2.12 6.73 7.03
N VAL A 156 1.50 7.87 7.34
CA VAL A 156 1.72 9.15 6.64
C VAL A 156 1.95 10.26 7.65
N GLU A 157 3.02 11.03 7.45
CA GLU A 157 3.35 12.18 8.30
C GLU A 157 3.64 13.39 7.41
N PHE A 158 3.18 14.58 7.81
CA PHE A 158 3.47 15.84 7.16
C PHE A 158 4.48 16.66 7.97
N LYS A 159 5.32 17.39 7.26
CA LYS A 159 6.20 18.41 7.82
C LYS A 159 6.17 19.62 6.91
N SER A 160 6.03 20.80 7.50
CA SER A 160 5.99 22.05 6.73
C SER A 160 7.30 22.33 5.99
N THR A 161 8.43 21.95 6.57
CA THR A 161 9.79 22.23 6.08
C THR A 161 10.76 21.13 6.52
N LEU A 162 11.91 21.04 5.87
CA LEU A 162 12.96 20.06 6.21
C LEU A 162 13.89 20.57 7.32
N ARG A 163 14.22 21.86 7.31
CA ARG A 163 15.21 22.48 8.21
C ARG A 163 14.90 23.91 8.64
N TYR A 164 13.89 24.55 8.06
CA TYR A 164 13.55 25.94 8.36
C TYR A 164 12.40 26.07 9.35
N ASN A 165 12.62 26.71 10.50
CA ASN A 165 11.57 26.93 11.50
C ASN A 165 10.71 28.15 11.13
N LEU A 166 9.42 27.92 10.87
CA LEU A 166 8.47 28.94 10.42
C LEU A 166 8.07 29.94 11.52
N HIS A 167 8.21 29.59 12.79
CA HIS A 167 7.89 30.49 13.90
C HIS A 167 9.03 31.46 14.19
N THR A 168 10.27 30.95 14.15
CA THR A 168 11.48 31.75 14.46
C THR A 168 12.13 32.36 13.23
N ASN A 169 11.70 31.95 12.03
CA ASN A 169 12.22 32.37 10.72
C ASN A 169 13.74 32.13 10.57
N LYS A 170 14.23 30.99 11.05
CA LYS A 170 15.65 30.61 11.01
C LYS A 170 15.80 29.12 10.74
N PHE A 171 16.98 28.72 10.26
CA PHE A 171 17.35 27.32 10.21
C PHE A 171 17.47 26.76 11.62
N ASP A 172 16.92 25.56 11.82
CA ASP A 172 16.80 24.93 13.12
C ASP A 172 17.01 23.42 12.99
N LYS A 173 18.08 22.93 13.61
CA LYS A 173 18.42 21.49 13.62
C LYS A 173 17.34 20.63 14.27
N ASN A 174 16.45 21.22 15.09
CA ASN A 174 15.33 20.48 15.67
C ASN A 174 14.28 20.12 14.62
N ILE A 175 14.14 20.89 13.54
CA ILE A 175 13.25 20.57 12.43
C ILE A 175 13.78 19.35 11.66
N GLU A 176 15.09 19.34 11.35
CA GLU A 176 15.76 18.17 10.75
C GLU A 176 15.65 16.94 11.66
N HIS A 177 15.84 17.13 12.98
CA HIS A 177 15.69 16.08 13.95
C HIS A 177 14.27 15.50 13.98
N ALA A 178 13.24 16.34 13.89
CA ALA A 178 11.85 15.89 13.84
C ALA A 178 11.57 15.00 12.61
N ALA A 179 12.07 15.38 11.43
CA ALA A 179 11.96 14.56 10.23
C ALA A 179 12.68 13.20 10.39
N LEU A 180 13.89 13.20 10.93
CA LEU A 180 14.64 11.97 11.19
C LEU A 180 14.00 11.06 12.24
N LYS A 181 13.34 11.63 13.26
CA LYS A 181 12.57 10.85 14.25
C LYS A 181 11.47 10.06 13.57
N THR A 182 10.72 10.70 12.69
CA THR A 182 9.66 10.05 11.91
C THR A 182 10.24 8.94 11.02
N ILE A 183 11.35 9.20 10.31
CA ILE A 183 11.99 8.20 9.46
C ILE A 183 12.48 6.99 10.29
N ALA A 184 13.14 7.23 11.42
CA ALA A 184 13.57 6.16 12.33
C ALA A 184 12.36 5.35 12.85
N ALA A 185 11.25 6.01 13.18
CA ALA A 185 10.02 5.36 13.59
C ALA A 185 9.43 4.47 12.49
N PHE A 186 9.38 4.94 11.24
CA PHE A 186 8.92 4.15 10.10
C PHE A 186 9.84 2.97 9.81
N LEU A 187 11.16 3.16 9.84
CA LEU A 187 12.15 2.08 9.66
C LEU A 187 11.95 0.96 10.69
N ASN A 188 11.66 1.31 11.94
CA ASN A 188 11.47 0.33 13.01
C ASN A 188 10.09 -0.34 12.98
N SER A 189 9.10 0.31 12.39
CA SER A 189 7.70 -0.13 12.40
C SER A 189 7.32 -0.83 11.08
N ALA A 190 6.17 -0.51 10.50
CA ALA A 190 5.66 -1.07 9.26
C ALA A 190 6.04 -0.25 8.00
N GLY A 191 6.94 0.72 8.11
CA GLY A 191 7.21 1.69 7.06
C GLY A 191 6.22 2.85 7.06
N GLY A 192 6.28 3.68 6.02
CA GLY A 192 5.41 4.84 5.82
C GLY A 192 5.98 5.85 4.83
N THR A 193 5.28 6.96 4.65
CA THR A 193 5.68 8.09 3.82
C THR A 193 5.71 9.37 4.63
N LEU A 194 6.83 10.09 4.58
CA LEU A 194 6.96 11.44 5.10
C LEU A 194 6.87 12.43 3.93
N LEU A 195 5.94 13.37 4.00
CA LEU A 195 5.84 14.49 3.05
C LEU A 195 6.36 15.77 3.70
N VAL A 196 7.26 16.45 3.00
CA VAL A 196 7.83 17.73 3.43
C VAL A 196 7.43 18.82 2.45
N GLY A 197 7.01 19.97 2.97
CA GLY A 197 6.39 21.07 2.21
C GLY A 197 4.86 21.09 2.31
N VAL A 198 4.29 20.40 3.29
CA VAL A 198 2.83 20.33 3.57
C VAL A 198 2.61 20.60 5.05
N ASP A 199 1.63 21.43 5.40
CA ASP A 199 1.26 21.65 6.81
C ASP A 199 0.19 20.65 7.32
N ASP A 200 -0.08 20.69 8.62
CA ASP A 200 -1.04 19.82 9.30
C ASP A 200 -2.49 20.03 8.80
N HIS A 201 -2.75 21.14 8.09
CA HIS A 201 -4.03 21.47 7.48
C HIS A 201 -4.10 21.08 5.99
N LYS A 202 -3.12 20.32 5.48
CA LYS A 202 -3.02 19.85 4.09
C LYS A 202 -2.69 20.95 3.08
N ASN A 203 -2.29 22.15 3.53
CA ASN A 203 -1.88 23.23 2.64
C ASN A 203 -0.47 22.95 2.08
N LEU A 204 -0.29 23.22 0.79
CA LEU A 204 1.02 23.17 0.15
C LEU A 204 1.82 24.42 0.51
N LEU A 205 2.97 24.24 1.15
CA LEU A 205 3.89 25.32 1.53
C LEU A 205 5.11 25.40 0.63
N GLY A 206 5.49 24.28 0.00
CA GLY A 206 6.69 24.17 -0.82
C GLY A 206 7.96 23.98 0.01
N LEU A 207 9.11 23.96 -0.67
CA LEU A 207 10.44 23.75 -0.06
C LEU A 207 11.35 24.98 -0.15
N GLU A 208 10.84 26.10 -0.65
CA GLU A 208 11.61 27.30 -0.97
C GLU A 208 12.28 27.88 0.28
N LYS A 209 11.60 27.81 1.43
CA LYS A 209 12.12 28.28 2.73
C LYS A 209 13.27 27.44 3.24
N ASP A 210 13.37 26.17 2.82
CA ASP A 210 14.53 25.35 3.14
C ASP A 210 15.78 25.84 2.40
N ASN A 211 15.65 26.66 1.35
CA ASN A 211 16.71 27.45 0.74
C ASN A 211 17.95 26.61 0.35
N PHE A 212 17.72 25.49 -0.34
CA PHE A 212 18.78 24.73 -0.99
C PHE A 212 19.09 25.31 -2.37
N LYS A 213 20.32 25.12 -2.84
CA LYS A 213 20.78 25.62 -4.15
C LYS A 213 19.96 25.03 -5.29
N ASP A 214 19.72 23.72 -5.23
CA ASP A 214 18.93 22.94 -6.18
C ASP A 214 18.48 21.63 -5.51
N ASP A 215 17.71 20.84 -6.24
CA ASP A 215 17.10 19.60 -5.77
C ASP A 215 18.14 18.53 -5.41
N ASP A 216 19.25 18.45 -6.16
CA ASP A 216 20.33 17.50 -5.91
C ASP A 216 21.04 17.79 -4.59
N HIS A 217 21.30 19.07 -4.28
CA HIS A 217 21.92 19.46 -3.01
C HIS A 217 21.01 19.16 -1.81
N MET A 218 19.69 19.27 -1.97
CA MET A 218 18.73 18.89 -0.94
C MET A 218 18.74 17.38 -0.71
N LEU A 219 18.65 16.58 -1.78
CA LEU A 219 18.65 15.12 -1.69
C LEU A 219 19.97 14.58 -1.13
N LEU A 220 21.10 15.20 -1.48
CA LEU A 220 22.41 14.88 -0.92
C LEU A 220 22.48 15.19 0.57
N HIS A 221 22.02 16.38 0.98
CA HIS A 221 21.95 16.76 2.40
C HIS A 221 21.06 15.80 3.19
N PHE A 222 19.88 15.49 2.67
CA PHE A 222 18.96 14.51 3.25
C PHE A 222 19.59 13.13 3.41
N THR A 223 20.24 12.62 2.37
CA THR A 223 20.93 11.33 2.40
C THR A 223 22.04 11.32 3.45
N LYS A 224 22.80 12.41 3.55
CA LYS A 224 23.86 12.59 4.55
C LYS A 224 23.31 12.58 5.98
N MET A 225 22.19 13.27 6.22
CA MET A 225 21.52 13.25 7.53
C MET A 225 21.16 11.83 7.98
N ILE A 226 20.64 10.99 7.08
CA ILE A 226 20.34 9.58 7.40
C ILE A 226 21.62 8.80 7.67
N GLN A 227 22.65 8.95 6.84
CA GLN A 227 23.92 8.23 6.99
C GLN A 227 24.60 8.53 8.33
N GLU A 228 24.64 9.81 8.71
CA GLU A 228 25.34 10.27 9.91
C GLU A 228 24.56 9.98 11.19
N ARG A 229 23.22 10.09 11.16
CA ARG A 229 22.40 10.05 12.36
C ARG A 229 21.56 8.80 12.54
N ILE A 230 21.38 7.98 11.51
CA ILE A 230 20.61 6.72 11.60
C ILE A 230 21.50 5.53 11.22
N GLY A 231 22.19 5.63 10.09
CA GLY A 231 23.12 4.61 9.64
C GLY A 231 23.08 4.39 8.14
N ILE A 232 24.26 4.09 7.58
CA ILE A 232 24.45 3.86 6.14
C ILE A 232 23.60 2.69 5.64
N LYS A 233 23.47 1.60 6.42
CA LYS A 233 22.67 0.42 6.03
C LYS A 233 21.19 0.75 5.90
N GLN A 234 20.68 1.73 6.64
CA GLN A 234 19.27 2.09 6.62
C GLN A 234 18.89 2.88 5.36
N THR A 235 19.85 3.53 4.70
CA THR A 235 19.61 4.30 3.47
C THR A 235 18.93 3.48 2.36
N GLN A 236 19.22 2.17 2.26
CA GLN A 236 18.60 1.30 1.25
C GLN A 236 17.08 1.15 1.41
N TYR A 237 16.54 1.44 2.60
CA TYR A 237 15.11 1.37 2.90
C TYR A 237 14.40 2.71 2.72
N VAL A 238 15.13 3.80 2.42
CA VAL A 238 14.58 5.14 2.31
C VAL A 238 14.75 5.63 0.87
N ARG A 239 13.65 6.03 0.24
CA ARG A 239 13.63 6.64 -1.09
C ARG A 239 13.09 8.05 -0.98
N ALA A 240 13.90 9.04 -1.34
CA ALA A 240 13.50 10.44 -1.40
C ALA A 240 13.37 10.89 -2.86
N ILE A 241 12.27 11.57 -3.17
CA ILE A 241 12.01 12.21 -4.47
C ILE A 241 11.41 13.59 -4.25
N ILE A 242 11.71 14.53 -5.14
CA ILE A 242 11.10 15.86 -5.16
C ILE A 242 10.10 15.90 -6.30
N GLU A 243 8.85 16.18 -5.97
CA GLU A 243 7.74 16.30 -6.92
C GLU A 243 7.29 17.76 -7.01
N THR A 244 6.84 18.19 -8.19
CA THR A 244 6.25 19.53 -8.37
C THR A 244 4.74 19.40 -8.43
N LYS A 245 4.04 20.14 -7.55
CA LYS A 245 2.58 20.23 -7.51
C LYS A 245 2.17 21.69 -7.37
N GLU A 246 1.28 22.17 -8.24
CA GLU A 246 0.79 23.57 -8.22
C GLU A 246 1.94 24.60 -8.19
N SER A 247 3.02 24.31 -8.94
CA SER A 247 4.27 25.09 -8.99
C SER A 247 5.10 25.10 -7.69
N LEU A 248 4.67 24.41 -6.64
CA LEU A 248 5.42 24.20 -5.41
C LEU A 248 6.12 22.84 -5.43
N LYS A 249 7.33 22.79 -4.87
CA LYS A 249 8.06 21.53 -4.71
C LYS A 249 7.69 20.85 -3.40
N ILE A 250 7.51 19.53 -3.42
CA ILE A 250 7.22 18.69 -2.24
C ILE A 250 8.26 17.58 -2.20
N LEU A 251 8.86 17.36 -1.05
CA LEU A 251 9.82 16.27 -0.84
C LEU A 251 9.07 15.09 -0.26
N ARG A 252 8.92 14.04 -1.06
CA ARG A 252 8.31 12.77 -0.67
C ARG A 252 9.40 11.79 -0.29
N ILE A 253 9.27 11.20 0.90
CA ILE A 253 10.21 10.23 1.45
C ILE A 253 9.45 8.96 1.77
N ASP A 254 9.61 7.93 0.94
CA ASP A 254 9.04 6.61 1.17
C ASP A 254 10.03 5.75 1.98
N VAL A 255 9.57 5.22 3.11
CA VAL A 255 10.37 4.45 4.05
C VAL A 255 9.81 3.05 4.16
N ARG A 256 10.61 2.06 3.78
CA ARG A 256 10.31 0.64 3.96
C ARG A 256 10.71 0.18 5.37
N PRO A 257 10.00 -0.80 5.95
CA PRO A 257 10.45 -1.42 7.20
C PRO A 257 11.87 -1.96 7.05
N SER A 258 12.75 -1.64 8.01
CA SER A 258 14.11 -2.16 8.03
C SER A 258 14.14 -3.61 8.52
N THR A 259 15.21 -4.33 8.18
CA THR A 259 15.48 -5.69 8.65
C THR A 259 16.33 -5.71 9.93
N SER A 260 16.82 -4.54 10.36
CA SER A 260 17.56 -4.37 11.61
C SER A 260 17.11 -3.08 12.31
N PRO A 261 17.24 -2.97 13.65
CA PRO A 261 16.90 -1.75 14.37
C PRO A 261 17.59 -0.52 13.79
N ALA A 262 16.84 0.57 13.67
CA ALA A 262 17.30 1.89 13.24
C ALA A 262 17.30 2.82 14.45
N TYR A 263 18.48 3.06 15.02
CA TYR A 263 18.64 4.04 16.10
C TYR A 263 18.89 5.42 15.51
N LEU A 264 18.36 6.45 16.16
CA LEU A 264 18.62 7.84 15.80
C LEU A 264 19.55 8.46 16.83
N GLU A 265 20.73 8.90 16.38
CA GLU A 265 21.71 9.64 17.17
C GLU A 265 21.26 11.10 17.34
N HIS A 266 21.30 11.56 18.59
CA HIS A 266 21.12 12.96 18.94
C HIS A 266 21.91 13.30 20.21
N ASN A 267 22.85 14.24 20.05
CA ASN A 267 23.72 14.74 21.12
C ASN A 267 24.59 13.63 21.77
N GLY A 268 25.03 12.65 20.97
CA GLY A 268 25.88 11.56 21.45
C GLY A 268 25.13 10.40 22.11
N GLU A 269 23.80 10.44 22.15
CA GLU A 269 22.96 9.32 22.58
C GLU A 269 22.17 8.75 21.41
N GLU A 270 21.92 7.44 21.44
CA GLU A 270 21.14 6.72 20.45
C GLU A 270 19.74 6.40 20.98
N TYR A 271 18.71 6.67 20.17
CA TYR A 271 17.31 6.48 20.56
C TYR A 271 16.58 5.59 19.56
N LEU A 272 15.79 4.64 20.08
CA LEU A 272 14.87 3.85 19.27
C LEU A 272 13.49 4.53 19.26
N TYR A 273 13.03 4.89 18.06
CA TYR A 273 11.69 5.44 17.84
C TYR A 273 10.81 4.42 17.12
N VAL A 274 9.52 4.40 17.45
CA VAL A 274 8.50 3.53 16.81
C VAL A 274 7.22 4.32 16.57
N ARG A 275 6.36 3.84 15.66
CA ARG A 275 5.01 4.37 15.49
C ARG A 275 4.07 3.77 16.52
N THR A 276 3.19 4.60 17.07
CA THR A 276 2.09 4.20 17.96
C THR A 276 0.84 4.89 17.47
N GLY A 277 0.11 4.24 16.54
CA GLY A 277 -0.85 4.95 15.69
C GLY A 277 -0.15 6.07 14.90
N PRO A 278 -0.74 7.28 14.80
CA PRO A 278 -0.14 8.40 14.08
C PRO A 278 1.01 9.10 14.83
N ALA A 279 1.36 8.67 16.05
CA ALA A 279 2.42 9.31 16.84
C ALA A 279 3.78 8.62 16.69
N THR A 280 4.84 9.41 16.78
CA THR A 280 6.22 8.93 16.92
C THR A 280 6.62 8.86 18.39
N THR A 281 6.79 7.65 18.91
CA THR A 281 7.09 7.38 20.32
C THR A 281 8.55 6.99 20.51
N ARG A 282 9.24 7.62 21.47
CA ARG A 282 10.54 7.15 21.95
C ARG A 282 10.31 5.93 22.83
N MET A 283 10.94 4.81 22.49
CA MET A 283 10.84 3.60 23.31
C MET A 283 11.64 3.76 24.60
N ASN A 284 11.07 3.30 25.72
CA ASN A 284 11.81 3.23 26.97
C ASN A 284 12.86 2.13 26.90
N VAL A 285 14.03 2.35 27.52
CA VAL A 285 15.15 1.40 27.50
C VAL A 285 14.72 0.00 27.97
N SER A 286 13.81 -0.08 28.94
CA SER A 286 13.24 -1.33 29.44
C SER A 286 12.45 -2.14 28.40
N GLU A 287 11.93 -1.51 27.36
CA GLU A 287 11.07 -2.13 26.33
C GLU A 287 11.85 -2.48 25.05
N VAL A 288 12.98 -1.81 24.82
CA VAL A 288 13.80 -1.92 23.60
C VAL A 288 14.16 -3.37 23.27
N TYR A 289 14.67 -4.13 24.25
CA TYR A 289 15.10 -5.50 24.02
C TYR A 289 13.94 -6.40 23.56
N THR A 290 12.81 -6.34 24.28
CA THR A 290 11.62 -7.13 23.98
C THR A 290 11.07 -6.80 22.60
N TYR A 291 11.00 -5.50 22.27
CA TYR A 291 10.55 -5.05 20.97
C TYR A 291 11.46 -5.54 19.85
N ILE A 292 12.78 -5.35 19.99
CA ILE A 292 13.75 -5.74 18.95
C ILE A 292 13.68 -7.24 18.68
N LYS A 293 13.65 -8.05 19.75
CA LYS A 293 13.50 -9.50 19.65
C LYS A 293 12.22 -9.85 18.89
N SER A 294 11.10 -9.24 19.25
CA SER A 294 9.79 -9.49 18.64
C SER A 294 9.72 -9.06 17.17
N ARG A 295 10.29 -7.90 16.81
CA ARG A 295 10.12 -7.27 15.49
C ARG A 295 11.13 -7.73 14.45
N PHE A 296 12.36 -8.04 14.85
CA PHE A 296 13.46 -8.32 13.92
C PHE A 296 14.02 -9.74 14.00
N PHE A 297 13.79 -10.46 15.10
CA PHE A 297 14.41 -11.76 15.35
C PHE A 297 13.42 -12.90 15.61
N SER A 298 12.11 -12.63 15.68
CA SER A 298 11.08 -13.67 15.72
C SER A 298 11.07 -14.41 14.40
N LYS A 299 11.73 -15.57 14.37
CA LYS A 299 11.46 -16.59 13.35
C LYS A 299 10.09 -17.18 13.65
N GLY A 300 9.12 -16.89 12.79
CA GLY A 300 8.07 -17.85 12.45
C GLY A 300 8.62 -18.78 11.38
#